data_AF-A0A7S2UPI3-F1
#
_entry.id   AF-A0A7S2UPI3-F1
#
_cell.length_a   1.000
_cell.length_b   1.000
_cell.length_c   1.000
_cell.angle_alpha   90.00
_cell.angle_beta   90.00
_cell.angle_gamma   90.00
#
_symmetry.space_group_name_H-M   'P 1'
#
loop_
_entity.id
_entity.type
_entity.pdbx_description
1 polymer ?
#
loop_
_entity_poly.entity_id
_entity_poly.type
_entity_poly.pdbx_seq_one_letter_code
_entity_poly.pdbx_strand_id
1 'polypeptide(L)'
;ELRKSLHDKKLVRMGINTALAIGLHNFPEGLATFVAALNDPKVGAVLAVAIGIHNIPEGLCVALPIYYATGNRKKAFLWACLSGASEPLAALLGWAVLANSFSDDLYAVLFGFVGGMMVIISVKELLPTAHRYDPEDTVITYSFIVGMFIMALSLVLFVF
;
A
#
# COMPACT_ATOMS: atom_id res chain seq x y z
N GLU A 1 17.19 10.87 28.39
CA GLU A 1 17.67 9.80 27.50
C GLU A 1 16.73 8.61 27.38
N LEU A 2 16.23 8.03 28.49
CA LEU A 2 15.31 6.87 28.47
C LEU A 2 14.02 7.09 27.65
N ARG A 3 13.39 8.27 27.78
CA ARG A 3 12.17 8.64 27.04
C ARG A 3 12.41 8.75 25.52
N LYS A 4 13.62 9.17 25.10
CA LYS A 4 14.04 9.24 23.70
C LYS A 4 14.26 7.84 23.13
N SER A 5 14.98 6.99 23.88
CA SER A 5 15.19 5.57 23.52
C SER A 5 13.88 4.78 23.36
N LEU A 6 12.89 5.01 24.23
CA LEU A 6 11.58 4.36 24.13
C LEU A 6 10.76 4.86 22.93
N HIS A 7 10.85 6.15 22.61
CA HIS A 7 10.22 6.75 21.44
C HIS A 7 10.81 6.18 20.14
N ASP A 8 12.14 6.13 20.04
CA ASP A 8 12.85 5.59 18.87
C ASP A 8 12.49 4.10 18.64
N LYS A 9 12.43 3.30 19.71
CA LYS A 9 11.97 1.90 19.64
C LYS A 9 10.53 1.77 19.12
N LYS A 10 9.64 2.67 19.54
CA LYS A 10 8.23 2.68 19.10
C LYS A 10 8.12 3.02 17.61
N LEU A 11 8.90 4.01 17.14
CA LEU A 11 8.92 4.41 15.74
C LEU A 11 9.52 3.33 14.83
N VAL A 12 10.61 2.66 15.24
CA VAL A 12 11.15 1.50 14.48
C VAL A 12 10.10 0.40 14.36
N ARG A 13 9.44 0.05 15.47
CA ARG A 13 8.40 -1.00 15.46
C ARG A 13 7.22 -0.61 14.58
N MET A 14 6.83 0.66 14.60
CA MET A 14 5.80 1.18 13.71
C MET A 14 6.21 1.03 12.25
N GLY A 15 7.40 1.50 11.87
CA GLY A 15 7.88 1.39 10.49
C GLY A 15 8.01 -0.06 9.98
N ILE A 16 8.46 -0.99 10.83
CA ILE A 16 8.52 -2.43 10.48
C ILE A 16 7.11 -3.01 10.31
N ASN A 17 6.18 -2.70 11.23
CA ASN A 17 4.80 -3.17 11.12
C ASN A 17 4.14 -2.62 9.85
N THR A 18 4.33 -1.33 9.55
CA THR A 18 3.85 -0.70 8.32
C THR A 18 4.49 -1.36 7.10
N ALA A 19 5.79 -1.68 7.11
CA ALA A 19 6.45 -2.39 6.02
C ALA A 19 5.83 -3.77 5.77
N LEU A 20 5.48 -4.51 6.82
CA LEU A 20 4.83 -5.82 6.71
C LEU A 20 3.39 -5.69 6.20
N ALA A 21 2.62 -4.74 6.73
CA ALA A 21 1.25 -4.48 6.30
C ALA A 21 1.19 -4.07 4.82
N ILE A 22 2.05 -3.13 4.41
CA ILE A 22 2.19 -2.70 3.02
C ILE A 22 2.74 -3.85 2.16
N GLY A 23 3.74 -4.60 2.61
CA GLY A 23 4.20 -5.79 1.87
C GLY A 23 3.07 -6.81 1.60
N LEU A 24 2.19 -7.05 2.58
CA LEU A 24 1.02 -7.91 2.38
C LEU A 24 -0.05 -7.30 1.47
N HIS A 25 -0.14 -5.98 1.42
CA HIS A 25 -1.02 -5.24 0.52
C HIS A 25 -0.56 -5.31 -0.93
N ASN A 26 0.71 -5.03 -1.19
CA ASN A 26 1.29 -4.96 -2.52
C ASN A 26 1.27 -6.33 -3.21
N PHE A 27 1.14 -7.42 -2.44
CA PHE A 27 1.06 -8.77 -3.01
C PHE A 27 -0.15 -8.90 -3.95
N PRO A 28 -1.40 -8.66 -3.48
CA PRO A 28 -2.53 -8.65 -4.38
C PRO A 28 -2.48 -7.61 -5.52
N GLU A 29 -1.86 -6.45 -5.32
CA GLU A 29 -1.68 -5.47 -6.40
C GLU A 29 -0.78 -5.98 -7.51
N GLY A 30 0.29 -6.70 -7.15
CA GLY A 30 1.16 -7.37 -8.10
C GLY A 30 0.43 -8.45 -8.90
N LEU A 31 -0.43 -9.25 -8.23
CA LEU A 31 -1.30 -10.22 -8.92
C LEU A 31 -2.27 -9.52 -9.88
N ALA A 32 -2.93 -8.45 -9.45
CA ALA A 32 -3.86 -7.68 -10.27
C ALA A 32 -3.18 -7.07 -11.50
N THR A 33 -1.99 -6.50 -11.32
CA THR A 33 -1.19 -5.92 -12.41
C THR A 33 -0.81 -6.97 -13.44
N PHE A 34 -0.35 -8.14 -12.98
CA PHE A 34 0.01 -9.25 -13.84
C PHE A 34 -1.19 -9.76 -14.66
N VAL A 35 -2.30 -9.98 -13.97
CA VAL A 35 -3.57 -10.41 -14.57
C VAL A 35 -4.05 -9.43 -15.64
N ALA A 36 -4.04 -8.13 -15.33
CA ALA A 36 -4.46 -7.10 -16.27
C ALA A 36 -3.56 -7.11 -17.52
N ALA A 37 -2.24 -7.28 -17.33
CA ALA A 37 -1.29 -7.36 -18.42
C ALA A 37 -1.43 -8.62 -19.28
N LEU A 38 -1.84 -9.76 -18.71
CA LEU A 38 -2.16 -10.98 -19.46
C LEU A 38 -3.41 -10.82 -20.33
N ASN A 39 -4.45 -10.18 -19.81
CA ASN A 39 -5.71 -9.98 -20.52
C ASN A 39 -5.58 -8.94 -21.64
N ASP A 40 -5.01 -7.77 -21.33
CA ASP A 40 -4.69 -6.73 -22.32
C ASP A 40 -3.43 -5.96 -21.87
N PRO A 41 -2.30 -6.09 -22.60
CA PRO A 41 -1.06 -5.39 -22.27
C PRO A 41 -1.19 -3.87 -22.14
N LYS A 42 -2.12 -3.23 -22.86
CA LYS A 42 -2.37 -1.79 -22.73
C LYS A 42 -3.02 -1.46 -21.39
N VAL A 43 -4.02 -2.23 -20.98
CA VAL A 43 -4.68 -2.08 -19.68
C VAL A 43 -3.67 -2.37 -18.55
N GLY A 44 -2.88 -3.43 -18.68
CA GLY A 44 -1.80 -3.75 -17.76
C GLY A 44 -0.78 -2.62 -17.61
N ALA A 45 -0.36 -1.99 -18.71
CA ALA A 45 0.58 -0.86 -18.67
C ALA A 45 -0.01 0.37 -17.96
N VAL A 46 -1.28 0.71 -18.23
CA VAL A 46 -1.98 1.82 -17.54
C VAL A 46 -2.11 1.52 -16.05
N LEU A 47 -2.50 0.29 -15.69
CA LEU A 47 -2.65 -0.13 -14.30
C LEU A 47 -1.31 -0.13 -13.56
N ALA A 48 -0.23 -0.61 -14.20
CA ALA A 48 1.12 -0.59 -13.62
C ALA A 48 1.60 0.84 -13.32
N VAL A 49 1.31 1.81 -14.19
CA VAL A 49 1.64 3.22 -13.93
C VAL A 49 0.80 3.77 -12.78
N ALA A 50 -0.50 3.47 -12.74
CA ALA A 50 -1.40 3.91 -11.67
C ALA A 50 -0.95 3.37 -10.30
N ILE A 51 -0.65 2.08 -10.21
CA ILE A 51 -0.12 1.43 -8.99
C ILE A 51 1.26 1.99 -8.64
N GLY A 52 2.14 2.20 -9.62
CA GLY A 52 3.45 2.82 -9.39
C GLY A 52 3.34 4.22 -8.74
N ILE A 53 2.32 5.01 -9.11
CA ILE A 53 2.04 6.30 -8.45
C ILE A 53 1.48 6.09 -7.04
N HIS A 54 0.60 5.11 -6.85
CA HIS A 54 0.04 4.75 -5.54
C HIS A 54 1.12 4.36 -4.52
N ASN A 55 2.13 3.62 -4.98
CA ASN A 55 3.23 3.10 -4.18
C ASN A 55 4.19 4.17 -3.63
N ILE A 56 4.21 5.38 -4.20
CA ILE A 56 5.08 6.46 -3.72
C ILE A 56 4.67 6.88 -2.29
N PRO A 57 3.39 7.26 -2.04
CA PRO A 57 2.87 7.46 -0.68
C PRO A 57 3.14 6.29 0.27
N GLU A 58 2.96 5.06 -0.18
CA GLU A 58 3.13 3.86 0.64
C GLU A 58 4.57 3.65 1.09
N GLY A 59 5.51 3.78 0.16
CA GLY A 59 6.94 3.72 0.44
C GLY A 59 7.36 4.80 1.45
N LEU A 60 6.76 5.99 1.39
CA LEU A 60 7.00 7.06 2.37
C LEU A 60 6.44 6.70 3.76
N CYS A 61 5.27 6.06 3.84
CA CYS A 61 4.69 5.57 5.09
C CYS A 61 5.60 4.55 5.80
N VAL A 62 6.35 3.73 5.05
CA VAL A 62 7.39 2.84 5.61
C VAL A 62 8.67 3.59 5.97
N ALA A 63 9.18 4.40 5.05
CA ALA A 63 10.50 5.00 5.15
C ALA A 63 10.60 6.06 6.25
N LEU A 64 9.60 6.94 6.39
CA LEU A 64 9.67 8.08 7.29
C LEU A 64 9.79 7.68 8.77
N PRO A 65 8.95 6.77 9.32
CA PRO A 65 9.09 6.32 10.70
C PRO A 65 10.46 5.70 11.00
N ILE A 66 10.99 4.89 10.07
CA ILE A 66 12.29 4.23 10.21
C ILE A 66 13.42 5.27 10.18
N TYR A 67 13.32 6.25 9.29
CA TYR A 67 14.29 7.34 9.22
C TYR A 67 14.29 8.17 10.49
N TYR A 68 13.13 8.63 10.96
CA TYR A 68 13.04 9.45 12.17
C TYR A 68 13.46 8.70 13.43
N ALA A 69 13.33 7.37 13.46
CA ALA A 69 13.79 6.54 14.56
C ALA A 69 15.28 6.21 14.55
N THR A 70 15.90 6.11 13.37
CA THR A 70 17.26 5.55 13.22
C THR A 70 18.28 6.51 12.65
N GLY A 71 17.85 7.63 12.06
CA GLY A 71 18.70 8.55 11.29
C GLY A 71 19.28 7.97 10.00
N ASN A 72 18.98 6.70 9.65
CA ASN A 72 19.62 6.00 8.56
C ASN A 72 18.74 5.94 7.31
N ARG A 73 19.03 6.78 6.32
CA ARG A 73 18.32 6.85 5.04
C ARG A 73 18.36 5.53 4.25
N LYS A 74 19.50 4.83 4.27
CA LYS A 74 19.64 3.54 3.57
C LYS A 74 18.74 2.48 4.17
N LYS A 75 18.64 2.45 5.50
CA LYS A 75 17.75 1.52 6.22
C LYS A 75 16.28 1.81 5.89
N ALA A 76 15.88 3.08 5.93
CA ALA A 76 14.53 3.50 5.57
C ALA A 76 14.18 3.11 4.12
N PHE A 77 15.07 3.39 3.17
CA PHE A 77 14.91 3.00 1.77
C PHE A 77 14.82 1.49 1.59
N LEU A 78 15.69 0.72 2.26
CA LEU A 78 15.69 -0.74 2.15
C LEU A 78 14.37 -1.34 2.62
N TRP A 79 13.81 -0.87 3.73
CA TRP A 79 12.52 -1.35 4.22
C TRP A 79 11.36 -1.02 3.27
N ALA A 80 11.35 0.17 2.66
CA ALA A 80 10.37 0.53 1.64
C ALA A 80 10.53 -0.31 0.36
N CYS A 81 11.76 -0.59 -0.07
CA CYS A 81 12.00 -1.49 -1.21
C CYS A 81 11.60 -2.93 -0.90
N LEU A 82 11.84 -3.42 0.31
CA LEU A 82 11.46 -4.76 0.72
C LEU A 82 9.94 -4.95 0.76
N SER A 83 9.18 -3.93 1.18
CA SER A 83 7.71 -3.99 1.09
C SER A 83 7.24 -3.97 -0.37
N GLY A 84 7.79 -3.07 -1.19
CA GLY A 84 7.42 -2.97 -2.61
C GLY A 84 7.85 -4.17 -3.46
N ALA A 85 8.89 -4.92 -3.05
CA ALA A 85 9.31 -6.15 -3.74
C ALA A 85 8.24 -7.26 -3.73
N SER A 86 7.21 -7.10 -2.90
CA SER A 86 6.03 -7.96 -2.87
C SER A 86 5.27 -7.99 -4.21
N GLU A 87 5.12 -6.86 -4.90
CA GLU A 87 4.44 -6.77 -6.20
C GLU A 87 5.07 -7.65 -7.29
N PRO A 88 6.36 -7.49 -7.64
CA PRO A 88 6.98 -8.30 -8.68
C PRO A 88 7.04 -9.78 -8.27
N LEU A 89 7.17 -10.07 -6.98
CA LEU A 89 7.11 -11.44 -6.48
C LEU A 89 5.71 -12.05 -6.71
N ALA A 90 4.66 -11.31 -6.40
CA ALA A 90 3.29 -11.75 -6.58
C ALA A 90 2.92 -11.90 -8.06
N ALA A 91 3.35 -10.97 -8.92
CA ALA A 91 3.23 -11.07 -10.36
C ALA A 91 3.90 -12.35 -10.91
N LEU A 92 5.13 -12.64 -10.45
CA LEU A 92 5.86 -13.83 -10.87
C LEU A 92 5.21 -15.13 -10.39
N LEU A 93 4.72 -15.15 -9.15
CA LEU A 93 3.98 -16.30 -8.60
C LEU A 93 2.63 -16.49 -9.30
N GLY A 94 1.93 -15.40 -9.61
CA GLY A 94 0.73 -15.40 -10.43
C GLY A 94 1.00 -16.00 -11.81
N TRP A 95 2.11 -15.64 -12.44
CA TRP A 95 2.53 -16.28 -13.69
C TRP A 95 2.84 -17.76 -13.53
N ALA A 96 3.61 -18.15 -12.52
CA ALA A 96 4.06 -19.53 -12.35
C ALA A 96 2.93 -20.51 -11.98
N VAL A 97 1.97 -20.05 -11.17
CA VAL A 97 0.93 -20.91 -10.56
C VAL A 97 -0.43 -20.73 -11.23
N LEU A 98 -0.77 -19.52 -11.64
CA LEU A 98 -2.13 -19.16 -12.03
C LEU A 98 -2.29 -18.90 -13.53
N ALA A 99 -1.22 -18.77 -14.33
CA ALA A 99 -1.31 -18.45 -15.76
C ALA A 99 -2.27 -19.32 -16.59
N ASN A 100 -2.49 -20.58 -16.18
CA ASN A 100 -3.37 -21.52 -16.88
C ASN A 100 -4.70 -21.81 -16.16
N SER A 101 -4.99 -21.14 -15.03
CA SER A 101 -6.08 -21.52 -14.11
C SER A 101 -7.00 -20.36 -13.71
N PHE A 102 -7.00 -19.26 -14.46
CA PHE A 102 -7.84 -18.09 -14.12
C PHE A 102 -9.31 -18.32 -14.50
N SER A 103 -10.20 -18.09 -13.54
CA SER A 103 -11.65 -17.93 -13.74
C SER A 103 -12.10 -16.57 -13.18
N ASP A 104 -13.23 -16.06 -13.67
CA ASP A 104 -13.82 -14.81 -13.17
C ASP A 104 -14.10 -14.85 -11.66
N ASP A 105 -14.44 -16.03 -11.12
CA ASP A 105 -14.64 -16.24 -9.69
C ASP A 105 -13.35 -16.02 -8.88
N LEU A 106 -12.20 -16.45 -9.42
CA LEU A 106 -10.91 -16.22 -8.77
C LEU A 106 -10.59 -14.72 -8.74
N TYR A 107 -10.90 -13.97 -9.80
CA TYR A 107 -10.75 -12.51 -9.80
C TYR A 107 -11.62 -11.85 -8.75
N ALA A 108 -12.90 -12.23 -8.66
CA ALA A 108 -13.82 -11.68 -7.68
C ALA A 108 -13.35 -11.94 -6.24
N VAL A 109 -12.89 -13.16 -5.94
CA VAL A 109 -12.37 -13.52 -4.61
C VAL A 109 -11.08 -12.76 -4.29
N LEU A 110 -10.13 -12.71 -5.24
CA LEU A 110 -8.88 -11.98 -5.04
C LEU A 110 -9.15 -10.49 -4.81
N PHE A 111 -9.86 -9.81 -5.71
CA PHE A 111 -10.18 -8.39 -5.57
C PHE A 111 -10.99 -8.08 -4.31
N GLY A 112 -11.95 -8.93 -3.95
CA GLY A 112 -12.70 -8.79 -2.69
C GLY A 112 -11.80 -8.87 -1.47
N PHE A 113 -10.84 -9.80 -1.46
CA PHE A 113 -9.84 -9.91 -0.38
C PHE A 113 -8.91 -8.69 -0.34
N VAL A 114 -8.39 -8.22 -1.49
CA VAL A 114 -7.55 -7.01 -1.56
C VAL A 114 -8.29 -5.80 -1.00
N GLY A 115 -9.51 -5.55 -1.50
CA GLY A 115 -10.32 -4.41 -1.09
C GLY A 115 -10.63 -4.45 0.41
N GLY A 116 -10.97 -5.64 0.94
CA GLY A 116 -11.19 -5.84 2.38
C GLY A 116 -9.95 -5.55 3.22
N MET A 117 -8.77 -6.01 2.80
CA MET A 117 -7.51 -5.66 3.47
C MET A 117 -7.26 -4.15 3.45
N MET A 118 -7.55 -3.46 2.34
CA MET A 118 -7.30 -2.02 2.21
C MET A 118 -8.15 -1.19 3.15
N VAL A 119 -9.41 -1.58 3.32
CA VAL A 119 -10.30 -0.96 4.31
C VAL A 119 -9.72 -1.14 5.72
N ILE A 120 -9.28 -2.34 6.09
CA ILE A 120 -8.73 -2.60 7.43
C ILE A 120 -7.44 -1.82 7.68
N ILE A 121 -6.48 -1.83 6.75
CA ILE A 121 -5.21 -1.11 6.89
C ILE A 121 -5.46 0.40 6.99
N SER A 122 -6.33 0.94 6.13
CA SER A 122 -6.68 2.36 6.15
C SER A 122 -7.28 2.78 7.49
N VAL A 123 -8.23 2.01 8.01
CA VAL A 123 -8.98 2.36 9.24
C VAL A 123 -8.18 2.07 10.51
N LYS A 124 -7.48 0.93 10.59
CA LYS A 124 -6.82 0.50 11.83
C LYS A 124 -5.36 0.94 11.94
N GLU A 125 -4.70 1.25 10.83
CA GLU A 125 -3.28 1.63 10.85
C GLU A 125 -3.05 3.06 10.35
N LEU A 126 -3.46 3.37 9.12
CA LEU A 126 -3.11 4.66 8.49
C LEU A 126 -3.82 5.83 9.16
N LEU A 127 -5.14 5.76 9.36
CA LEU A 127 -5.91 6.84 9.96
C LEU A 127 -5.49 7.14 11.43
N PRO A 128 -5.31 6.13 12.31
CA PRO A 128 -4.80 6.37 13.67
C PRO A 128 -3.36 6.87 13.68
N THR A 129 -2.53 6.44 12.72
CA THR A 129 -1.16 6.93 12.59
C THR A 129 -1.15 8.40 12.17
N ALA A 130 -2.00 8.79 11.21
CA ALA A 130 -2.17 10.17 10.82
C ALA A 130 -2.54 11.05 12.03
N HIS A 131 -3.54 10.65 12.83
CA HIS A 131 -3.97 11.36 14.06
C HIS A 131 -2.87 11.47 15.11
N ARG A 132 -1.89 10.56 15.14
CA ARG A 132 -0.72 10.72 16.03
C ARG A 132 0.24 11.81 15.57
N TYR A 133 0.28 12.13 14.28
CA TYR A 133 1.13 13.16 13.69
C TYR A 133 0.44 14.53 13.58
N ASP A 134 -0.89 14.58 13.55
CA ASP A 134 -1.70 15.80 13.70
C ASP A 134 -2.76 15.60 14.81
N PRO A 135 -2.36 15.76 16.10
CA PRO A 135 -3.22 15.45 17.25
C PRO A 135 -4.42 16.38 17.42
N GLU A 136 -4.34 17.60 16.87
CA GLU A 136 -5.40 18.60 16.90
C GLU A 136 -6.39 18.43 15.74
N ASP A 137 -6.19 17.41 14.88
CA ASP A 137 -7.00 17.13 13.68
C ASP A 137 -7.20 18.37 12.80
N THR A 138 -6.14 19.14 12.59
CA THR A 138 -6.18 20.37 11.80
C THR A 138 -6.33 20.08 10.31
N VAL A 139 -5.80 18.94 9.83
CA VAL A 139 -5.78 18.60 8.40
C VAL A 139 -6.26 17.19 8.08
N ILE A 140 -6.24 16.25 9.02
CA ILE A 140 -6.48 14.83 8.70
C ILE A 140 -7.91 14.59 8.26
N THR A 141 -8.91 15.03 9.04
CA THR A 141 -10.32 14.83 8.69
C THR A 141 -10.66 15.44 7.32
N TYR A 142 -10.19 16.66 7.04
CA TYR A 142 -10.38 17.29 5.74
C TYR A 142 -9.68 16.51 4.62
N SER A 143 -8.42 16.09 4.83
CA SER A 143 -7.66 15.31 3.83
C SER A 143 -8.33 13.96 3.54
N PHE A 144 -8.87 13.30 4.57
CA PHE A 144 -9.58 12.03 4.43
C PHE A 144 -10.88 12.19 3.63
N ILE A 145 -11.70 13.20 3.94
CA ILE A 145 -12.93 13.49 3.19
C ILE A 145 -12.63 13.84 1.73
N VAL A 146 -11.60 14.66 1.49
CA VAL A 146 -11.16 15.01 0.13
C VAL A 146 -10.70 13.77 -0.63
N GLY A 147 -9.93 12.89 0.00
CA GLY A 147 -9.54 11.60 -0.58
C GLY A 147 -10.74 10.73 -0.94
N MET A 148 -11.73 10.61 -0.04
CA MET A 148 -12.99 9.89 -0.32
C MET A 148 -13.75 10.50 -1.50
N PHE A 149 -13.83 11.82 -1.59
CA PHE A 149 -14.47 12.51 -2.70
C PHE A 149 -13.78 12.25 -4.03
N ILE A 150 -12.44 12.32 -4.06
CA ILE A 150 -11.64 12.02 -5.27
C ILE A 150 -11.90 10.59 -5.73
N MET A 151 -11.95 9.62 -4.80
CA MET A 151 -12.25 8.22 -5.13
C MET A 151 -13.68 8.03 -5.62
N ALA A 152 -14.67 8.68 -5.00
CA ALA A 152 -16.05 8.61 -5.47
C ALA A 152 -16.19 9.20 -6.88
N LEU A 153 -15.55 10.34 -7.13
CA LEU A 153 -15.55 10.99 -8.44
C LEU A 153 -14.86 10.12 -9.50
N SER A 154 -13.72 9.51 -9.20
CA SER A 154 -13.01 8.66 -10.15
C SER A 154 -13.84 7.44 -10.56
N LEU A 155 -14.57 6.83 -9.62
CA LEU A 155 -15.49 5.73 -9.91
C LEU A 155 -16.65 6.15 -10.80
N VAL A 156 -17.24 7.33 -10.56
CA VAL A 156 -18.30 7.87 -11.42
C VAL A 156 -17.76 8.12 -12.83
N LEU A 157 -16.59 8.75 -12.96
CA LEU A 157 -15.95 9.02 -14.25
C LEU A 157 -15.55 7.76 -15.01
N PHE A 158 -15.30 6.63 -14.33
CA PHE A 158 -15.00 5.35 -14.98
C PHE A 158 -16.23 4.70 -15.64
N VAL A 159 -17.43 5.07 -15.20
CA VAL A 159 -18.71 4.53 -15.71
C VAL A 159 -19.22 5.31 -16.93
N PHE A 160 -18.75 6.55 -17.13
CA PHE A 160 -19.12 7.42 -18.25
C PHE A 160 -18.00 7.50 -19.31
#